data_AF-A0A8H4EHG6-F1
#
_entry.id   AF-A0A8H4EHG6-F1
#
_cell.length_a   1.000
_cell.length_b   1.000
_cell.length_c   1.000
_cell.angle_alpha   90.00
_cell.angle_beta   90.00
_cell.angle_gamma   90.00
#
_symmetry.space_group_name_H-M   'P 1'
#
loop_
_entity.id
_entity.type
_entity.pdbx_description
1 polymer ?
#
loop_
_entity_poly.entity_id
_entity_poly.type
_entity_poly.pdbx_seq_one_letter_code
_entity_poly.pdbx_strand_id
1 'polypeptide(L)'
;MVLVTKYKLSNAARNAIISFFNKHSKHSTSPLPKNIRQGKEFMNNIKSNLSYKKTKVLDLDNTEYFLYHMLLISCIENILKIPDIAQNLEFEYKELYKTTEDGKKIIYKEQNNGMWWKTAQNSLPIGSKLLSIILYSDATNCDTLGKSQLHPIYMLLGNIPTWQRNKQDAKQLLGYLPIIKTSTKNKPIVRQTFHRCLEVILNPIQKFLHSGTNLLINNKLIWTFPKVSIIIADWSEAATFCLTYKSTNSNHPCHFCLVNRDDLANTTHSKHNLVLRNHENM
;
A
#
# COMPACT_ATOMS: atom_id res chain seq x y z
N MET A 1 11.25 -2.94 -24.91
CA MET A 1 12.04 -2.28 -23.84
C MET A 1 12.28 -3.16 -22.60
N VAL A 2 11.39 -4.12 -22.30
CA VAL A 2 11.51 -5.05 -21.16
C VAL A 2 12.83 -5.85 -21.14
N LEU A 3 13.29 -6.35 -22.29
CA LEU A 3 14.59 -7.06 -22.42
C LEU A 3 15.77 -6.16 -21.97
N VAL A 4 15.73 -4.90 -22.38
CA VAL A 4 16.79 -3.91 -22.10
C VAL A 4 16.84 -3.53 -20.62
N THR A 5 15.68 -3.36 -19.99
CA THR A 5 15.57 -3.01 -18.57
C THR A 5 15.82 -4.21 -17.66
N LYS A 6 15.31 -5.40 -18.01
CA LYS A 6 15.46 -6.64 -17.24
C LYS A 6 16.92 -7.10 -17.12
N TYR A 7 17.69 -7.01 -18.21
CA TYR A 7 19.08 -7.51 -18.24
C TYR A 7 20.15 -6.43 -18.01
N LYS A 8 19.76 -5.22 -17.56
CA LYS A 8 20.69 -4.13 -17.20
C LYS A 8 21.79 -3.85 -18.24
N LEU A 9 21.48 -3.98 -19.53
CA LEU A 9 22.46 -3.82 -20.62
C LEU A 9 23.15 -2.45 -20.57
N SER A 10 24.40 -2.34 -21.03
CA SER A 10 25.09 -1.03 -21.12
C SER A 10 24.41 -0.12 -22.15
N ASN A 11 24.58 1.22 -22.05
CA ASN A 11 24.00 2.13 -23.04
C ASN A 11 24.47 1.82 -24.47
N ALA A 12 25.72 1.38 -24.63
CA ALA A 12 26.27 0.95 -25.92
C ALA A 12 25.53 -0.29 -26.46
N ALA A 13 25.36 -1.34 -25.64
CA ALA A 13 24.62 -2.54 -26.01
C ALA A 13 23.15 -2.24 -26.34
N ARG A 14 22.51 -1.35 -25.56
CA ARG A 14 21.14 -0.89 -25.82
C ARG A 14 21.01 -0.19 -27.17
N ASN A 15 21.96 0.69 -27.50
CA ASN A 15 21.97 1.41 -28.78
C ASN A 15 22.20 0.46 -29.95
N ALA A 16 23.08 -0.54 -29.81
CA ALA A 16 23.29 -1.56 -30.84
C ALA A 16 22.02 -2.37 -31.11
N ILE A 17 21.29 -2.77 -30.06
CA ILE A 17 20.00 -3.47 -30.19
C ILE A 17 18.97 -2.59 -30.88
N ILE A 18 18.83 -1.33 -30.47
CA ILE A 18 17.91 -0.36 -31.10
C ILE A 18 18.23 -0.20 -32.59
N SER A 19 19.51 -0.03 -32.93
CA SER A 19 19.98 0.09 -34.31
C SER A 19 19.68 -1.16 -35.13
N PHE A 20 19.89 -2.35 -34.57
CA PHE A 20 19.56 -3.62 -35.21
C PHE A 20 18.07 -3.69 -35.59
N PHE A 21 17.17 -3.42 -34.64
CA PHE A 21 15.73 -3.46 -34.92
C PHE A 21 15.30 -2.39 -35.92
N ASN A 22 15.84 -1.17 -35.84
CA ASN A 22 15.53 -0.10 -36.79
C ASN A 22 16.04 -0.40 -38.21
N LYS A 23 17.18 -1.07 -38.34
CA LYS A 23 17.74 -1.49 -39.64
C LYS A 23 16.94 -2.60 -40.29
N HIS A 24 16.42 -3.52 -39.49
CA HIS A 24 15.73 -4.73 -39.99
C HIS A 24 14.20 -4.64 -39.92
N SER A 25 13.64 -3.50 -39.51
CA SER A 25 12.19 -3.30 -39.53
C SER A 25 11.67 -3.10 -40.95
N LYS A 26 10.59 -3.79 -41.31
CA LYS A 26 9.90 -3.64 -42.61
C LYS A 26 9.01 -2.39 -42.69
N HIS A 27 9.01 -1.53 -41.67
CA HIS A 27 8.18 -0.33 -41.62
C HIS A 27 8.90 0.85 -42.28
N SER A 28 8.14 1.73 -42.95
CA SER A 28 8.66 2.96 -43.57
C SER A 28 9.20 3.98 -42.56
N THR A 29 8.83 3.82 -41.29
CA THR A 29 9.33 4.61 -40.16
C THR A 29 9.91 3.68 -39.11
N SER A 30 11.02 4.10 -38.49
CA SER A 30 11.70 3.28 -37.48
C SER A 30 10.79 3.06 -36.26
N PRO A 31 10.49 1.81 -35.87
CA PRO A 31 9.57 1.52 -34.78
C PRO A 31 10.14 1.87 -33.39
N LEU A 32 11.46 2.08 -33.29
CA LEU A 32 12.14 2.45 -32.05
C LEU A 32 12.82 3.84 -32.17
N PRO A 33 12.99 4.57 -31.05
CA PRO A 33 13.74 5.83 -31.02
C PRO A 33 15.17 5.64 -31.53
N LYS A 34 15.84 6.70 -32.02
CA LYS A 34 17.16 6.56 -32.67
C LYS A 34 18.25 6.04 -31.74
N ASN A 35 18.13 6.31 -30.44
CA ASN A 35 19.05 5.83 -29.41
C ASN A 35 18.36 5.77 -28.04
N ILE A 36 19.03 5.18 -27.06
CA ILE A 36 18.51 5.00 -25.71
C ILE A 36 18.23 6.32 -24.97
N ARG A 37 18.97 7.40 -25.30
CA ARG A 37 18.77 8.71 -24.69
C ARG A 37 17.44 9.32 -25.14
N GLN A 38 17.18 9.32 -26.44
CA GLN A 38 15.89 9.71 -27.00
C GLN A 38 14.76 8.80 -26.53
N GLY A 39 15.03 7.49 -26.36
CA GLY A 39 14.06 6.57 -25.77
C GLY A 39 13.72 6.91 -24.32
N LYS A 40 14.71 7.31 -23.50
CA LYS A 40 14.47 7.78 -22.13
C LYS A 40 13.72 9.11 -22.10
N GLU A 41 14.11 10.07 -22.95
CA GLU A 41 13.40 11.35 -23.10
C GLU A 41 11.95 11.13 -23.55
N PHE A 42 11.72 10.23 -24.50
CA PHE A 42 10.38 9.81 -24.89
C PHE A 42 9.60 9.21 -23.73
N MET A 43 10.18 8.26 -22.99
CA MET A 43 9.54 7.64 -21.82
C MET A 43 9.24 8.65 -20.70
N ASN A 44 10.10 9.66 -20.53
CA ASN A 44 9.88 10.76 -19.59
C ASN A 44 8.79 11.73 -20.08
N ASN A 45 8.66 11.89 -21.40
CA ASN A 45 7.67 12.75 -22.06
C ASN A 45 6.34 12.05 -22.32
N ILE A 46 6.26 10.72 -22.19
CA ILE A 46 4.98 10.04 -22.04
C ILE A 46 4.35 10.66 -20.79
N LYS A 47 3.35 11.52 -21.00
CA LYS A 47 2.44 11.94 -19.93
C LYS A 47 1.83 10.67 -19.38
N SER A 48 2.43 10.09 -18.35
CA SER A 48 1.67 9.26 -17.44
C SER A 48 0.55 10.17 -16.96
N ASN A 49 -0.71 9.78 -17.15
CA ASN A 49 -1.87 10.49 -16.58
C ASN A 49 -1.86 10.53 -15.03
N LEU A 50 -0.73 10.18 -14.40
CA LEU A 50 -0.46 10.14 -12.99
C LEU A 50 0.20 11.48 -12.61
N SER A 51 -0.62 12.47 -12.25
CA SER A 51 -0.12 13.73 -11.69
C SER A 51 0.25 13.51 -10.23
N TYR A 52 1.55 13.51 -9.94
CA TYR A 52 2.05 13.46 -8.57
C TYR A 52 2.04 14.86 -7.96
N LYS A 53 1.52 14.96 -6.75
CA LYS A 53 1.57 16.14 -5.89
C LYS A 53 2.77 16.05 -4.95
N LYS A 54 3.40 17.19 -4.70
CA LYS A 54 4.49 17.33 -3.72
C LYS A 54 3.97 18.13 -2.53
N THR A 55 3.99 17.54 -1.35
CA THR A 55 3.48 18.16 -0.11
C THR A 55 4.58 18.15 0.95
N LYS A 56 4.91 19.32 1.53
CA LYS A 56 5.85 19.40 2.66
C LYS A 56 5.16 18.78 3.90
N VAL A 57 5.85 17.86 4.57
CA VAL A 57 5.28 17.14 5.73
C VAL A 57 6.08 17.34 7.02
N LEU A 58 7.35 17.68 6.92
CA LEU A 58 8.23 17.96 8.06
C LEU A 58 9.30 18.98 7.68
N ASP A 59 9.69 19.80 8.64
CA ASP A 59 10.91 20.60 8.63
C ASP A 59 11.73 20.22 9.87
N LEU A 60 12.97 19.77 9.68
CA LEU A 60 13.85 19.33 10.76
C LEU A 60 15.27 19.78 10.44
N ASP A 61 15.88 20.57 11.34
CA ASP A 61 17.26 21.05 11.20
C ASP A 61 17.53 21.74 9.84
N ASN A 62 16.63 22.63 9.41
CA ASN A 62 16.64 23.29 8.10
C ASN A 62 16.57 22.33 6.89
N THR A 63 16.19 21.07 7.12
CA THR A 63 15.96 20.07 6.08
C THR A 63 14.46 19.85 5.91
N GLU A 64 13.95 20.17 4.72
CA GLU A 64 12.55 19.95 4.38
C GLU A 64 12.33 18.53 3.85
N TYR A 65 11.32 17.85 4.40
CA TYR A 65 10.91 16.53 3.96
C TYR A 65 9.55 16.60 3.24
N PHE A 66 9.48 15.93 2.10
CA PHE A 66 8.33 15.98 1.21
C PHE A 66 7.72 14.60 0.99
N LEU A 67 6.39 14.57 0.93
CA LEU A 67 5.61 13.48 0.41
C LEU A 67 5.32 13.73 -1.07
N TYR A 68 5.68 12.77 -1.91
CA TYR A 68 5.30 12.75 -3.32
C TYR A 68 4.17 11.74 -3.49
N HIS A 69 2.97 12.17 -3.86
CA HIS A 69 1.80 11.30 -3.84
C HIS A 69 0.80 11.58 -4.96
N MET A 70 0.04 10.56 -5.31
CA MET A 70 -1.14 10.69 -6.16
C MET A 70 -2.39 11.00 -5.33
N LEU A 71 -3.45 11.42 -6.00
CA LEU A 71 -4.78 11.49 -5.39
C LEU A 71 -5.33 10.07 -5.22
N LEU A 72 -5.76 9.75 -4.00
CA LEU A 72 -6.30 8.44 -3.65
C LEU A 72 -7.45 8.01 -4.58
N ILE A 73 -8.41 8.90 -4.86
CA ILE A 73 -9.55 8.59 -5.74
C ILE A 73 -9.08 8.26 -7.16
N SER A 74 -8.10 8.99 -7.69
CA SER A 74 -7.54 8.68 -9.00
C SER A 74 -6.86 7.31 -9.02
N CYS A 75 -6.26 6.87 -7.91
CA CYS A 75 -5.74 5.51 -7.79
C CYS A 75 -6.87 4.46 -7.76
N ILE A 76 -7.95 4.72 -7.03
CA ILE A 76 -9.10 3.82 -6.98
C ILE A 76 -9.70 3.65 -8.40
N GLU A 77 -9.96 4.77 -9.09
CA GLU A 77 -10.49 4.75 -10.45
C GLU A 77 -9.58 4.02 -11.45
N ASN A 78 -8.27 4.15 -11.31
CA ASN A 78 -7.32 3.48 -12.19
C ASN A 78 -7.34 1.95 -12.00
N ILE A 79 -7.46 1.46 -10.76
CA ILE A 79 -7.65 0.02 -10.49
C ILE A 79 -8.98 -0.46 -11.07
N LEU A 80 -10.06 0.31 -10.87
CA LEU A 80 -11.41 -0.04 -11.32
C LEU A 80 -11.58 0.01 -12.84
N LYS A 81 -10.70 0.71 -13.56
CA LYS A 81 -10.67 0.72 -15.04
C LYS A 81 -10.16 -0.58 -15.65
N ILE A 82 -9.50 -1.44 -14.87
CA ILE A 82 -8.99 -2.72 -15.34
C ILE A 82 -10.18 -3.70 -15.45
N PRO A 83 -10.58 -4.13 -16.67
CA PRO A 83 -11.82 -4.89 -16.84
C PRO A 83 -11.83 -6.21 -16.08
N ASP A 84 -10.70 -6.94 -16.07
CA ASP A 84 -10.54 -8.20 -15.32
C ASP A 84 -10.82 -7.99 -13.83
N ILE A 85 -10.33 -6.89 -13.25
CA ILE A 85 -10.52 -6.57 -11.83
C ILE A 85 -11.97 -6.18 -11.55
N ALA A 86 -12.52 -5.27 -12.36
CA ALA A 86 -13.86 -4.74 -12.16
C ALA A 86 -14.95 -5.83 -12.19
N GLN A 87 -14.74 -6.92 -12.94
CA GLN A 87 -15.69 -8.04 -13.03
C GLN A 87 -15.74 -8.92 -11.77
N ASN A 88 -14.64 -8.99 -11.01
CA ASN A 88 -14.48 -9.93 -9.90
C ASN A 88 -14.63 -9.27 -8.51
N LEU A 89 -15.04 -8.00 -8.45
CA LEU A 89 -15.17 -7.29 -7.18
C LEU A 89 -16.27 -7.88 -6.30
N GLU A 90 -15.93 -8.10 -5.03
CA GLU A 90 -16.85 -8.54 -4.00
C GLU A 90 -17.20 -7.36 -3.08
N PHE A 91 -18.51 -7.10 -2.94
CA PHE A 91 -19.02 -6.04 -2.07
C PHE A 91 -19.82 -6.58 -0.89
N GLU A 92 -20.24 -7.84 -0.95
CA GLU A 92 -21.08 -8.43 0.08
C GLU A 92 -20.28 -9.23 1.10
N TYR A 93 -20.66 -9.04 2.37
CA TYR A 93 -20.27 -9.92 3.45
C TYR A 93 -20.78 -11.34 3.22
N LYS A 94 -19.91 -12.34 3.39
CA LYS A 94 -20.27 -13.77 3.28
C LYS A 94 -19.67 -14.54 4.46
N GLU A 95 -20.52 -15.25 5.21
CA GLU A 95 -20.04 -16.18 6.24
C GLU A 95 -19.64 -17.51 5.60
N LEU A 96 -18.45 -18.00 5.96
CA LEU A 96 -17.98 -19.31 5.55
C LEU A 96 -17.91 -20.24 6.76
N TYR A 97 -18.38 -21.47 6.58
CA TYR A 97 -18.44 -22.47 7.63
C TYR A 97 -17.63 -23.71 7.22
N LYS A 98 -16.91 -24.29 8.19
CA LYS A 98 -16.37 -25.66 8.11
C LYS A 98 -17.17 -26.55 9.03
N THR A 99 -17.63 -27.69 8.54
CA THR A 99 -18.10 -28.76 9.43
C THR A 99 -16.88 -29.45 10.04
N THR A 100 -16.85 -29.53 11.36
CA THR A 100 -15.88 -30.29 12.15
C THR A 100 -16.63 -31.25 13.08
N GLU A 101 -15.94 -32.21 13.68
CA GLU A 101 -16.53 -33.14 14.65
C GLU A 101 -17.22 -32.40 15.82
N ASP A 102 -16.69 -31.25 16.23
CA ASP A 102 -17.26 -30.37 17.26
C ASP A 102 -18.39 -29.43 16.75
N GLY A 103 -18.87 -29.60 15.52
CA GLY A 103 -19.88 -28.74 14.89
C GLY A 103 -19.35 -27.77 13.82
N LYS A 104 -20.16 -26.77 13.45
CA LYS A 104 -19.81 -25.78 12.42
C LYS A 104 -18.93 -24.66 12.99
N LYS A 105 -17.71 -24.52 12.48
CA LYS A 105 -16.77 -23.43 12.84
C LYS A 105 -16.69 -22.40 11.71
N ILE A 106 -16.63 -21.12 12.04
CA ILE A 106 -16.46 -20.04 11.06
C ILE A 106 -15.04 -20.06 10.50
N ILE A 107 -14.89 -19.87 9.18
CA ILE A 107 -13.61 -19.75 8.49
C ILE A 107 -13.47 -18.35 7.89
N TYR A 108 -12.27 -17.81 7.96
CA TYR A 108 -11.89 -16.58 7.27
C TYR A 108 -10.91 -16.91 6.13
N LYS A 109 -11.24 -16.52 4.89
CA LYS A 109 -10.38 -16.71 3.71
C LYS A 109 -10.14 -15.40 2.97
N GLU A 110 -11.19 -14.62 2.80
CA GLU A 110 -11.15 -13.31 2.14
C GLU A 110 -11.55 -12.20 3.14
N GLN A 111 -11.25 -10.94 2.78
CA GLN A 111 -11.60 -9.81 3.64
C GLN A 111 -13.11 -9.71 3.90
N ASN A 112 -13.94 -10.00 2.90
CA ASN A 112 -15.40 -9.96 3.01
C ASN A 112 -16.00 -11.10 3.86
N ASN A 113 -15.18 -12.01 4.39
CA ASN A 113 -15.62 -12.96 5.41
C ASN A 113 -15.31 -12.47 6.84
N GLY A 114 -14.47 -11.44 6.98
CA GLY A 114 -14.01 -10.93 8.27
C GLY A 114 -15.10 -10.20 9.04
N MET A 115 -15.05 -10.29 10.38
CA MET A 115 -15.97 -9.57 11.26
C MET A 115 -15.85 -8.04 11.13
N TRP A 116 -14.66 -7.54 10.79
CA TRP A 116 -14.46 -6.12 10.46
C TRP A 116 -15.36 -5.70 9.29
N TRP A 117 -15.44 -6.51 8.23
CA TRP A 117 -16.28 -6.21 7.07
C TRP A 117 -17.75 -6.19 7.44
N LYS A 118 -18.22 -7.20 8.19
CA LYS A 118 -19.60 -7.27 8.70
C LYS A 118 -19.98 -5.98 9.44
N THR A 119 -19.14 -5.58 10.40
CA THR A 119 -19.35 -4.39 11.23
C THR A 119 -19.30 -3.12 10.37
N ALA A 120 -18.31 -3.03 9.48
CA ALA A 120 -18.11 -1.88 8.62
C ALA A 120 -19.24 -1.68 7.61
N GLN A 121 -19.81 -2.77 7.06
CA GLN A 121 -20.94 -2.77 6.14
C GLN A 121 -22.26 -2.44 6.85
N ASN A 122 -22.49 -2.99 8.05
CA ASN A 122 -23.68 -2.69 8.85
C ASN A 122 -23.75 -1.23 9.32
N SER A 123 -22.61 -0.54 9.40
CA SER A 123 -22.57 0.87 9.78
C SER A 123 -22.89 1.84 8.62
N LEU A 124 -23.16 1.34 7.41
CA LEU A 124 -23.34 2.18 6.23
C LEU A 124 -24.83 2.37 5.90
N PRO A 125 -25.18 3.45 5.17
CA PRO A 125 -26.54 3.63 4.67
C PRO A 125 -27.00 2.47 3.78
N ILE A 126 -28.31 2.19 3.83
CA ILE A 126 -28.95 1.18 3.00
C ILE A 126 -28.71 1.48 1.52
N GLY A 127 -28.36 0.45 0.74
CA GLY A 127 -28.09 0.56 -0.70
C GLY A 127 -26.64 0.95 -1.04
N SER A 128 -25.85 1.41 -0.07
CA SER A 128 -24.43 1.70 -0.27
C SER A 128 -23.55 0.44 -0.14
N LYS A 129 -22.33 0.50 -0.68
CA LYS A 129 -21.35 -0.59 -0.62
C LYS A 129 -20.08 -0.17 0.10
N LEU A 130 -19.48 -1.09 0.84
CA LEU A 130 -18.17 -0.88 1.46
C LEU A 130 -17.07 -0.98 0.41
N LEU A 131 -16.21 0.05 0.32
CA LEU A 131 -14.97 -0.01 -0.44
C LEU A 131 -13.79 -0.12 0.54
N SER A 132 -13.25 -1.33 0.65
CA SER A 132 -12.12 -1.61 1.53
C SER A 132 -10.81 -1.17 0.88
N ILE A 133 -10.06 -0.31 1.57
CA ILE A 133 -8.74 0.18 1.14
C ILE A 133 -7.67 -0.49 1.98
N ILE A 134 -6.71 -1.11 1.33
CA ILE A 134 -5.52 -1.68 1.94
C ILE A 134 -4.33 -0.81 1.54
N LEU A 135 -3.52 -0.42 2.52
CA LEU A 135 -2.25 0.25 2.28
C LEU A 135 -1.12 -0.75 2.52
N TYR A 136 -0.09 -0.69 1.69
CA TYR A 136 1.14 -1.45 1.87
C TYR A 136 2.33 -0.51 1.79
N SER A 137 3.24 -0.59 2.74
CA SER A 137 4.45 0.23 2.76
C SER A 137 5.65 -0.66 3.09
N ASP A 138 6.72 -0.47 2.34
CA ASP A 138 7.97 -1.21 2.51
C ASP A 138 9.13 -0.40 1.93
N ALA A 139 10.16 -0.12 2.73
CA ALA A 139 11.35 0.60 2.28
C ALA A 139 12.22 -0.29 1.38
N THR A 140 12.50 0.19 0.17
CA THR A 140 13.20 -0.58 -0.86
C THR A 140 14.51 0.08 -1.28
N ASN A 141 15.57 -0.72 -1.40
CA ASN A 141 16.85 -0.28 -1.94
C ASN A 141 16.73 -0.07 -3.46
N CYS A 142 17.15 1.10 -3.94
CA CYS A 142 17.08 1.50 -5.34
C CYS A 142 18.36 1.21 -6.12
N ASP A 143 19.46 0.92 -5.41
CA ASP A 143 20.72 0.50 -6.01
C ASP A 143 21.20 -0.83 -5.41
N THR A 144 22.11 -1.48 -6.12
CA THR A 144 22.69 -2.77 -5.72
C THR A 144 23.57 -2.69 -4.47
N LEU A 145 23.95 -1.48 -4.06
CA LEU A 145 24.84 -1.23 -2.92
C LEU A 145 24.07 -0.80 -1.66
N GLY A 146 22.74 -0.67 -1.72
CA GLY A 146 21.88 -0.19 -0.64
C GLY A 146 22.06 1.30 -0.26
N LYS A 147 22.69 2.13 -1.10
CA LYS A 147 23.01 3.53 -0.76
C LYS A 147 21.83 4.49 -0.94
N SER A 148 20.96 4.19 -1.91
CA SER A 148 19.71 4.90 -2.16
C SER A 148 18.53 4.03 -1.78
N GLN A 149 17.62 4.59 -1.01
CA GLN A 149 16.39 3.96 -0.58
C GLN A 149 15.20 4.81 -1.00
N LEU A 150 14.11 4.16 -1.37
CA LEU A 150 12.80 4.77 -1.54
C LEU A 150 11.82 4.04 -0.65
N HIS A 151 10.85 4.78 -0.12
CA HIS A 151 9.82 4.22 0.75
C HIS A 151 8.45 4.34 0.09
N PRO A 152 8.15 3.46 -0.89
CA PRO A 152 6.86 3.49 -1.57
C PRO A 152 5.73 3.07 -0.65
N ILE A 153 4.61 3.77 -0.76
CA ILE A 153 3.32 3.35 -0.23
C ILE A 153 2.41 2.99 -1.40
N TYR A 154 1.90 1.77 -1.40
CA TYR A 154 0.96 1.22 -2.37
C TYR A 154 -0.45 1.16 -1.78
N MET A 155 -1.43 1.21 -2.67
CA MET A 155 -2.84 1.03 -2.38
C MET A 155 -3.37 -0.18 -3.15
N LEU A 156 -4.20 -0.96 -2.47
CA LEU A 156 -4.99 -2.05 -3.05
C LEU A 156 -6.44 -1.93 -2.56
N LEU A 157 -7.35 -2.60 -3.25
CA LEU A 157 -8.73 -2.74 -2.82
C LEU A 157 -8.95 -4.11 -2.18
N GLY A 158 -9.52 -4.13 -0.97
CA GLY A 158 -9.91 -5.36 -0.28
C GLY A 158 -11.10 -6.08 -0.91
N ASN A 159 -11.86 -5.38 -1.75
CA ASN A 159 -12.93 -5.93 -2.58
C ASN A 159 -12.42 -6.87 -3.69
N ILE A 160 -11.12 -6.83 -4.00
CA ILE A 160 -10.52 -7.70 -5.01
C ILE A 160 -10.16 -9.04 -4.35
N PRO A 161 -10.62 -10.19 -4.88
CA PRO A 161 -10.26 -11.51 -4.39
C PRO A 161 -8.74 -11.72 -4.31
N THR A 162 -8.28 -12.49 -3.33
CA THR A 162 -6.84 -12.62 -3.03
C THR A 162 -6.01 -13.08 -4.24
N TRP A 163 -6.51 -14.05 -5.01
CA TRP A 163 -5.81 -14.58 -6.18
C TRP A 163 -5.55 -13.50 -7.24
N GLN A 164 -6.47 -12.54 -7.41
CA GLN A 164 -6.33 -11.44 -8.36
C GLN A 164 -5.56 -10.27 -7.74
N ARG A 165 -5.77 -9.98 -6.46
CA ARG A 165 -5.06 -8.94 -5.70
C ARG A 165 -3.54 -9.15 -5.64
N ASN A 166 -3.09 -10.40 -5.80
CA ASN A 166 -1.66 -10.75 -5.84
C ASN A 166 -0.98 -10.40 -7.16
N LYS A 167 -1.73 -10.12 -8.23
CA LYS A 167 -1.17 -9.63 -9.50
C LYS A 167 -0.64 -8.20 -9.37
N GLN A 168 0.26 -7.79 -10.25
CA GLN A 168 0.91 -6.47 -10.19
C GLN A 168 -0.04 -5.31 -10.54
N ASP A 169 -0.99 -5.56 -11.44
CA ASP A 169 -1.99 -4.60 -11.93
C ASP A 169 -3.06 -4.25 -10.87
N ALA A 170 -3.26 -5.10 -9.86
CA ALA A 170 -4.14 -4.84 -8.72
C ALA A 170 -3.52 -3.94 -7.63
N LYS A 171 -2.27 -3.52 -7.81
CA LYS A 171 -1.50 -2.69 -6.87
C LYS A 171 -1.17 -1.37 -7.53
N GLN A 172 -1.51 -0.27 -6.87
CA GLN A 172 -1.16 1.05 -7.38
C GLN A 172 -0.26 1.81 -6.42
N LEU A 173 0.84 2.37 -6.93
CA LEU A 173 1.68 3.26 -6.17
C LEU A 173 0.90 4.53 -5.81
N LEU A 174 0.79 4.80 -4.52
CA LEU A 174 0.09 5.95 -3.98
C LEU A 174 1.05 7.11 -3.71
N GLY A 175 2.30 6.81 -3.34
CA GLY A 175 3.33 7.82 -3.17
C GLY A 175 4.64 7.28 -2.61
N TYR A 176 5.53 8.20 -2.27
CA TYR A 176 6.81 7.94 -1.62
C TYR A 176 6.85 8.69 -0.28
N LEU A 177 6.91 7.93 0.80
CA LEU A 177 7.09 8.43 2.14
C LEU A 177 8.52 9.00 2.29
N PRO A 178 8.70 10.09 3.04
CA PRO A 178 10.03 10.63 3.30
C PRO A 178 10.82 9.70 4.21
N ILE A 179 12.07 9.39 3.82
CA ILE A 179 13.00 8.65 4.66
C ILE A 179 13.78 9.66 5.50
N ILE A 180 13.51 9.67 6.81
CA ILE A 180 14.20 10.53 7.76
C ILE A 180 15.42 9.80 8.29
N LYS A 181 16.61 10.26 7.91
CA LYS A 181 17.87 9.72 8.44
C LYS A 181 18.01 10.19 9.88
N THR A 182 17.75 9.32 10.84
CA THR A 182 17.83 9.70 12.26
C THR A 182 18.60 8.71 13.11
N SER A 183 19.18 9.23 14.20
CA SER A 183 19.66 8.42 15.32
C SER A 183 18.49 7.91 16.15
N THR A 184 18.73 6.91 17.01
CA THR A 184 17.73 6.19 17.81
C THR A 184 16.81 7.07 18.69
N LYS A 185 17.14 8.35 18.93
CA LYS A 185 16.37 9.30 19.75
C LYS A 185 15.16 9.92 19.03
N ASN A 186 15.05 9.83 17.71
CA ASN A 186 14.03 10.57 16.94
C ASN A 186 12.85 9.69 16.46
N LYS A 187 12.63 8.50 17.03
CA LYS A 187 11.50 7.63 16.67
C LYS A 187 10.13 8.33 16.71
N PRO A 188 9.82 9.22 17.69
CA PRO A 188 8.56 9.97 17.68
C PRO A 188 8.35 10.84 16.44
N ILE A 189 9.42 11.46 15.94
CA ILE A 189 9.39 12.31 14.73
C ILE A 189 9.08 11.46 13.50
N VAL A 190 9.70 10.27 13.38
CA VAL A 190 9.42 9.34 12.28
C VAL A 190 7.96 8.90 12.31
N ARG A 191 7.43 8.53 13.48
CA ARG A 191 6.00 8.22 13.66
C ARG A 191 5.13 9.40 13.25
N GLN A 192 5.37 10.59 13.80
CA GLN A 192 4.55 11.78 13.53
C GLN A 192 4.54 12.11 12.03
N THR A 193 5.69 12.01 11.37
CA THR A 193 5.81 12.24 9.93
C THR A 193 5.03 11.22 9.13
N PHE A 194 5.10 9.93 9.50
CA PHE A 194 4.30 8.89 8.86
C PHE A 194 2.79 9.16 8.99
N HIS A 195 2.31 9.48 10.20
CA HIS A 195 0.90 9.84 10.40
C HIS A 195 0.48 11.10 9.64
N ARG A 196 1.37 12.10 9.55
CA ARG A 196 1.14 13.29 8.74
C ARG A 196 1.05 12.96 7.25
N CYS A 197 1.87 12.03 6.76
CA CYS A 197 1.76 11.53 5.38
C CYS A 197 0.43 10.81 5.16
N LEU A 198 0.01 9.94 6.07
CA LEU A 198 -1.30 9.28 5.98
C LEU A 198 -2.45 10.27 6.02
N GLU A 199 -2.39 11.28 6.87
CA GLU A 199 -3.39 12.35 6.93
C GLU A 199 -3.54 13.05 5.57
N VAL A 200 -2.42 13.43 4.92
CA VAL A 200 -2.42 14.06 3.60
C VAL A 200 -3.02 13.13 2.53
N ILE A 201 -2.61 11.86 2.53
CA ILE A 201 -3.04 10.86 1.54
C ILE A 201 -4.54 10.53 1.70
N LEU A 202 -5.00 10.40 2.95
CA LEU A 202 -6.34 9.92 3.31
C LEU A 202 -7.33 11.06 3.53
N ASN A 203 -6.89 12.33 3.50
CA ASN A 203 -7.76 13.50 3.56
C ASN A 203 -8.96 13.42 2.58
N PRO A 204 -8.82 12.91 1.33
CA PRO A 204 -9.97 12.72 0.45
C PRO A 204 -11.04 11.80 1.04
N ILE A 205 -10.68 10.77 1.82
CA ILE A 205 -11.63 9.83 2.46
C ILE A 205 -12.52 10.57 3.45
N GLN A 206 -11.98 11.56 4.19
CA GLN A 206 -12.76 12.29 5.18
C GLN A 206 -14.02 12.92 4.58
N LYS A 207 -13.93 13.41 3.33
CA LYS A 207 -15.07 13.96 2.60
C LYS A 207 -16.15 12.91 2.31
N PHE A 208 -15.75 11.65 2.12
CA PHE A 208 -16.65 10.54 1.78
C PHE A 208 -17.18 9.80 3.01
N LEU A 209 -16.70 10.11 4.22
CA LEU A 209 -17.17 9.43 5.45
C LEU A 209 -18.67 9.60 5.66
N HIS A 210 -19.23 10.77 5.31
CA HIS A 210 -20.64 11.08 5.53
C HIS A 210 -21.51 10.88 4.28
N SER A 211 -20.99 11.24 3.10
CA SER A 211 -21.76 11.23 1.85
C SER A 211 -21.48 10.05 0.93
N GLY A 212 -20.41 9.28 1.19
CA GLY A 212 -19.90 8.28 0.25
C GLY A 212 -19.41 8.91 -1.06
N THR A 213 -19.14 8.07 -2.05
CA THR A 213 -18.76 8.50 -3.40
C THR A 213 -19.31 7.52 -4.42
N ASN A 214 -19.69 8.05 -5.58
CA ASN A 214 -20.17 7.27 -6.70
C ASN A 214 -19.00 6.86 -7.59
N LEU A 215 -18.80 5.55 -7.74
CA LEU A 215 -17.74 4.99 -8.58
C LEU A 215 -18.35 4.29 -9.79
N LEU A 216 -17.77 4.52 -10.96
CA LEU A 216 -18.17 3.84 -12.19
C LEU A 216 -17.45 2.49 -12.29
N ILE A 217 -18.20 1.40 -12.18
CA ILE A 217 -17.69 0.03 -12.20
C ILE A 217 -18.54 -0.76 -13.20
N ASN A 218 -17.93 -1.35 -14.23
CA ASN A 218 -18.62 -2.07 -15.30
C ASN A 218 -19.82 -1.28 -15.89
N ASN A 219 -19.61 0.00 -16.18
CA ASN A 219 -20.61 0.95 -16.68
C ASN A 219 -21.82 1.18 -15.75
N LYS A 220 -21.72 0.79 -14.47
CA LYS A 220 -22.73 1.04 -13.44
C LYS A 220 -22.17 1.98 -12.40
N LEU A 221 -22.99 2.94 -11.99
CA LEU A 221 -22.66 3.82 -10.89
C LEU A 221 -22.97 3.08 -9.57
N ILE A 222 -21.94 2.85 -8.76
CA ILE A 222 -22.07 2.21 -7.45
C ILE A 222 -21.79 3.24 -6.36
N TRP A 223 -22.74 3.43 -5.45
CA TRP A 223 -22.54 4.30 -4.29
C TRP A 223 -21.73 3.57 -3.22
N THR A 224 -20.53 4.08 -2.95
CA THR A 224 -19.52 3.40 -2.13
C THR A 224 -19.03 4.27 -0.97
N PHE A 225 -18.66 3.63 0.13
CA PHE A 225 -17.98 4.27 1.26
C PHE A 225 -16.56 3.70 1.40
N PRO A 226 -15.52 4.48 1.04
CA PRO A 226 -14.14 4.08 1.24
C PRO A 226 -13.80 4.02 2.73
N LYS A 227 -13.26 2.89 3.19
CA LYS A 227 -12.70 2.74 4.53
C LYS A 227 -11.34 2.04 4.45
N VAL A 228 -10.36 2.56 5.17
CA VAL A 228 -9.08 1.87 5.36
C VAL A 228 -9.32 0.64 6.25
N SER A 229 -8.99 -0.53 5.73
CA SER A 229 -9.15 -1.80 6.44
C SER A 229 -7.86 -2.22 7.13
N ILE A 230 -6.75 -2.19 6.41
CA ILE A 230 -5.46 -2.71 6.86
C ILE A 230 -4.33 -1.83 6.31
N ILE A 231 -3.32 -1.58 7.14
CA ILE A 231 -2.01 -1.08 6.71
C ILE A 231 -1.01 -2.23 6.92
N ILE A 232 -0.44 -2.71 5.83
CA ILE A 232 0.53 -3.80 5.79
C ILE A 232 1.92 -3.18 5.74
N ALA A 233 2.79 -3.62 6.63
CA ALA A 233 4.20 -3.30 6.63
C ALA A 233 4.98 -4.46 7.24
N ASP A 234 6.29 -4.50 7.03
CA ASP A 234 7.14 -5.41 7.79
C ASP A 234 7.11 -5.08 9.29
N TRP A 235 7.61 -6.00 10.10
CA TRP A 235 7.53 -5.85 11.55
C TRP A 235 8.28 -4.62 12.07
N SER A 236 9.47 -4.36 11.53
CA SER A 236 10.34 -3.27 11.97
C SER A 236 9.75 -1.90 11.60
N GLU A 237 9.10 -1.85 10.45
CA GLU A 237 8.44 -0.70 9.90
C GLU A 237 7.14 -0.40 10.65
N ALA A 238 6.28 -1.40 10.85
CA ALA A 238 5.07 -1.28 11.67
C ALA A 238 5.40 -0.82 13.10
N ALA A 239 6.46 -1.38 13.70
CA ALA A 239 6.95 -0.95 15.00
C ALA A 239 7.37 0.52 15.02
N THR A 240 7.97 1.01 13.93
CA THR A 240 8.37 2.41 13.80
C THR A 240 7.16 3.34 13.66
N PHE A 241 6.15 2.92 12.88
CA PHE A 241 4.91 3.68 12.68
C PHE A 241 4.03 3.77 13.93
N CYS A 242 4.00 2.70 14.73
CA CYS A 242 3.15 2.62 15.92
C CYS A 242 3.89 2.97 17.21
N LEU A 243 5.23 2.93 17.24
CA LEU A 243 6.06 2.94 18.46
C LEU A 243 5.78 1.78 19.43
N THR A 244 5.31 0.64 18.91
CA THR A 244 4.91 -0.53 19.73
C THR A 244 6.07 -1.38 20.21
N TYR A 245 7.22 -1.34 19.53
CA TYR A 245 8.37 -2.19 19.87
C TYR A 245 9.52 -1.40 20.51
N LYS A 246 9.73 -1.70 21.78
CA LYS A 246 10.98 -1.44 22.50
C LYS A 246 11.77 -2.76 22.41
N SER A 247 13.06 -2.69 22.08
CA SER A 247 14.02 -3.81 21.88
C SER A 247 13.72 -5.10 22.66
N THR A 248 14.24 -6.26 22.25
CA THR A 248 14.16 -7.51 23.04
C THR A 248 14.63 -7.35 24.49
N ASN A 249 15.47 -6.35 24.76
CA ASN A 249 15.93 -5.98 26.11
C ASN A 249 14.97 -5.05 26.88
N SER A 250 13.78 -4.75 26.36
CA SER A 250 12.76 -3.95 27.07
C SER A 250 12.12 -4.75 28.19
N ASN A 251 11.66 -4.05 29.23
CA ASN A 251 10.81 -4.63 30.28
C ASN A 251 9.51 -5.20 29.71
N HIS A 252 8.99 -4.64 28.61
CA HIS A 252 7.76 -5.12 27.96
C HIS A 252 8.01 -5.39 26.47
N PRO A 253 8.65 -6.51 26.14
CA PRO A 253 9.10 -6.81 24.78
C PRO A 253 7.95 -7.24 23.85
N CYS A 254 6.80 -7.66 24.40
CA CYS A 254 5.63 -7.97 23.60
C CYS A 254 5.02 -6.71 22.98
N HIS A 255 4.52 -6.88 21.77
CA HIS A 255 3.99 -5.83 20.92
C HIS A 255 2.46 -5.70 20.95
N PHE A 256 1.77 -6.72 21.45
CA PHE A 256 0.32 -6.69 21.64
C PHE A 256 -0.07 -6.35 23.08
N CYS A 257 0.77 -6.68 24.06
CA CYS A 257 0.46 -6.50 25.47
C CYS A 257 1.67 -6.04 26.28
N LEU A 258 1.40 -5.55 27.49
CA LEU A 258 2.40 -5.10 28.46
C LEU A 258 2.87 -6.25 29.38
N VAL A 259 3.07 -7.46 28.83
CA VAL A 259 3.67 -8.57 29.60
C VAL A 259 5.12 -8.23 29.92
N ASN A 260 5.59 -8.58 31.13
CA ASN A 260 6.98 -8.38 31.50
C ASN A 260 7.88 -9.36 30.73
N ARG A 261 9.13 -8.98 30.49
CA ARG A 261 10.12 -9.82 29.80
C ARG A 261 10.30 -11.16 30.52
N ASP A 262 10.35 -11.13 31.84
CA ASP A 262 10.60 -12.33 32.65
C ASP A 262 9.39 -13.28 32.63
N ASP A 263 8.21 -12.78 32.26
CA ASP A 263 6.95 -13.52 32.16
C ASP A 263 6.62 -13.98 30.72
N LEU A 264 7.47 -13.69 29.73
CA LEU A 264 7.22 -14.04 28.32
C LEU A 264 6.97 -15.54 28.08
N ALA A 265 7.68 -16.39 28.83
CA ALA A 265 7.58 -17.85 28.72
C ALA A 265 6.50 -18.44 29.64
N ASN A 266 5.84 -17.61 30.45
CA ASN A 266 4.88 -18.06 31.43
C ASN A 266 3.52 -18.37 30.79
N THR A 267 3.27 -19.66 30.54
CA THR A 267 2.03 -20.16 29.93
C THR A 267 0.84 -20.21 30.89
N THR A 268 1.04 -19.98 32.19
CA THR A 268 -0.05 -19.98 33.18
C THR A 268 -0.78 -18.64 33.29
N HIS A 269 -0.36 -17.62 32.54
CA HIS A 269 -1.08 -16.35 32.51
C HIS A 269 -2.46 -16.50 31.86
N SER A 270 -3.50 -16.20 32.64
CA SER A 270 -4.87 -16.02 32.14
C SER A 270 -4.90 -14.87 31.13
N LYS A 271 -5.62 -15.05 30.01
CA LYS A 271 -5.87 -13.98 29.01
C LYS A 271 -6.49 -12.71 29.61
N HIS A 272 -7.19 -12.82 30.75
CA HIS A 272 -7.80 -11.68 31.43
C HIS A 272 -6.78 -10.80 32.17
N ASN A 273 -5.57 -11.30 32.41
CA ASN A 273 -4.52 -10.57 33.15
C ASN A 273 -3.55 -9.83 32.21
N LEU A 274 -3.73 -9.92 30.89
CA LEU A 274 -2.88 -9.27 29.92
C LEU A 274 -3.45 -7.89 29.56
N VAL A 275 -2.77 -6.83 29.96
CA VAL A 275 -3.07 -5.47 29.52
C VAL A 275 -2.60 -5.31 28.07
N LEU A 276 -3.54 -5.11 27.15
CA LEU A 276 -3.23 -4.87 25.74
C LEU A 276 -2.62 -3.47 25.56
N ARG A 277 -1.71 -3.36 24.60
CA ARG A 277 -1.18 -2.07 24.16
C ARG A 277 -2.26 -1.28 23.42
N ASN A 278 -2.41 -0.01 23.78
CA ASN A 278 -3.31 0.95 23.16
C ASN A 278 -2.57 2.29 22.96
N HIS A 279 -3.25 3.29 22.43
CA HIS A 279 -2.63 4.59 22.13
C HIS A 279 -2.21 5.39 23.37
N GLU A 280 -2.71 5.04 24.56
CA GLU A 280 -2.45 5.72 25.83
C GLU A 280 -1.26 5.08 26.58
N ASN A 281 -1.07 3.76 26.46
CA ASN A 281 -0.07 3.00 27.22
C ASN A 281 1.13 2.50 26.38
N MET A 282 1.28 3.00 25.15
CA MET A 282 2.42 2.71 24.25
C MET A 282 3.68 3.52 24.60
#